data_AF-A0A8B0SJ84-F1
#
_entry.id   AF-A0A8B0SJ84-F1
#
_cell.length_a   1.000
_cell.length_b   1.000
_cell.length_c   1.000
_cell.angle_alpha   90.00
_cell.angle_beta   90.00
_cell.angle_gamma   90.00
#
_symmetry.space_group_name_H-M   'P 1'
#
loop_
_entity.id
_entity.type
_entity.pdbx_description
1 polymer ?
#
loop_
_entity_poly.entity_id
_entity_poly.type
_entity_poly.pdbx_seq_one_letter_code
_entity_poly.pdbx_strand_id
1 'polypeptide(L)'
;MGRFEITAHHTSLLGSDRGISQGAILSPLMCNLYLHDFDIALEKANIPFVRYADDFLLFTSSKVQAEQALDYVRSLLKKLDLELKDEKTRVVRSSPEVVFLGERLPVPKR
;
A
#
# COMPACT_ATOMS: atom_id res chain seq x y z
N MET A 1 1.11 11.15 18.68
CA MET A 1 -0.29 10.79 18.37
C MET A 1 -0.68 11.54 17.09
N GLY A 2 -0.18 11.07 15.94
CA GLY A 2 -0.31 11.75 14.65
C GLY A 2 -1.32 11.03 13.76
N ARG A 3 -2.55 11.53 13.74
CA ARG A 3 -3.65 11.05 12.91
C ARG A 3 -3.48 11.69 11.53
N PHE A 4 -3.13 10.91 10.50
CA PHE A 4 -3.14 11.39 9.11
C PHE A 4 -4.58 11.33 8.60
N GLU A 5 -5.30 12.45 8.71
CA GLU A 5 -6.57 12.69 8.02
C GLU A 5 -6.26 13.24 6.63
N ILE A 6 -6.73 12.56 5.59
CA ILE A 6 -6.74 13.10 4.23
C ILE A 6 -7.98 13.99 4.14
N THR A 7 -7.80 15.31 4.26
CA THR A 7 -8.87 16.29 4.06
C THR A 7 -9.19 16.41 2.57
N ALA A 8 -10.15 15.62 2.09
CA ALA A 8 -10.78 15.85 0.80
C ALA A 8 -11.65 17.11 0.90
N HIS A 9 -11.34 18.13 0.10
CA HIS A 9 -12.10 19.37 0.04
C HIS A 9 -13.57 19.08 -0.29
N HIS A 10 -14.42 19.46 0.66
CA HIS A 10 -15.86 19.30 0.67
C HIS A 10 -16.50 20.20 -0.41
N THR A 11 -16.81 19.63 -1.59
CA THR A 11 -17.76 20.26 -2.53
C THR A 11 -19.07 19.49 -2.44
N SER A 12 -19.97 19.98 -1.59
CA SER A 12 -21.35 19.53 -1.46
C SER A 12 -22.10 19.81 -2.76
N LEU A 13 -22.41 18.77 -3.53
CA LEU A 13 -23.15 18.90 -4.80
C LEU A 13 -24.61 18.43 -4.76
N LEU A 14 -25.13 17.89 -3.66
CA LEU A 14 -26.53 17.43 -3.63
C LEU A 14 -27.18 17.70 -2.27
N GLY A 15 -28.07 18.68 -2.23
CA GLY A 15 -29.10 18.77 -1.20
C GLY A 15 -30.21 17.77 -1.50
N SER A 16 -30.51 16.89 -0.55
CA SER A 16 -31.84 16.34 -0.27
C SER A 16 -31.77 15.33 0.87
N ASP A 17 -32.76 15.43 1.75
CA ASP A 17 -33.00 14.57 2.90
C ASP A 17 -33.28 13.11 2.50
N ARG A 18 -32.63 12.19 3.24
CA ARG A 18 -32.83 10.72 3.28
C ARG A 18 -32.07 9.88 2.23
N GLY A 19 -30.83 9.50 2.57
CA GLY A 19 -30.16 8.30 2.06
C GLY A 19 -28.70 8.50 1.63
N ILE A 20 -27.79 7.80 2.33
CA ILE A 20 -26.32 7.65 2.19
C ILE A 20 -25.43 8.91 2.04
N SER A 21 -24.61 9.18 3.07
CA SER A 21 -23.30 9.82 2.88
C SER A 21 -22.30 8.75 2.41
N GLN A 22 -22.36 8.40 1.13
CA GLN A 22 -21.45 7.42 0.52
C GLN A 22 -20.15 8.13 0.10
N GLY A 23 -19.27 8.37 1.08
CA GLY A 23 -17.95 8.95 0.87
C GLY A 23 -17.07 8.07 -0.02
N ALA A 24 -17.05 8.41 -1.32
CA ALA A 24 -16.03 8.09 -2.31
C ALA A 24 -15.76 6.61 -2.63
N ILE A 25 -16.71 5.93 -3.31
CA ILE A 25 -16.43 4.69 -4.08
C ILE A 25 -15.25 4.90 -5.07
N LEU A 26 -15.02 6.15 -5.48
CA LEU A 26 -13.93 6.54 -6.36
C LEU A 26 -12.54 6.45 -5.71
N SER A 27 -12.42 6.62 -4.38
CA SER A 27 -11.10 6.64 -3.73
C SER A 27 -10.37 5.29 -3.84
N PRO A 28 -10.99 4.12 -3.50
CA PRO A 28 -10.37 2.81 -3.73
C PRO A 28 -10.01 2.56 -5.20
N LEU A 29 -10.84 3.03 -6.14
CA LEU A 29 -10.59 2.88 -7.58
C LEU A 29 -9.39 3.73 -8.02
N MET A 30 -9.31 4.98 -7.58
CA MET A 30 -8.24 5.91 -7.91
C MET A 30 -6.90 5.45 -7.34
N CYS A 31 -6.87 4.90 -6.11
CA CYS A 31 -5.65 4.29 -5.55
C CYS A 31 -5.16 3.13 -6.43
N ASN A 32 -6.05 2.26 -6.88
CA ASN A 32 -5.67 1.13 -7.73
C ASN A 32 -5.18 1.58 -9.11
N LEU A 33 -5.80 2.60 -9.71
CA LEU A 33 -5.35 3.16 -10.99
C LEU A 33 -3.99 3.86 -10.85
N TYR A 34 -3.82 4.63 -9.77
CA TYR A 34 -2.60 5.40 -9.52
C TYR A 34 -1.39 4.52 -9.23
N LEU A 35 -1.61 3.39 -8.53
CA LEU A 35 -0.57 2.41 -8.22
C LEU A 35 -0.35 1.38 -9.32
N HIS A 36 -1.03 1.49 -10.47
CA HIS A 36 -0.82 0.56 -11.58
C HIS A 36 0.60 0.62 -12.15
N ASP A 37 1.15 1.83 -12.32
CA ASP A 37 2.53 2.00 -12.79
C ASP A 37 3.55 1.47 -11.78
N PHE A 38 3.21 1.55 -10.48
CA PHE A 38 4.00 0.95 -9.41
C PHE A 38 4.02 -0.58 -9.52
N ASP A 39 2.86 -1.22 -9.73
CA ASP A 39 2.76 -2.67 -9.92
C ASP A 39 3.59 -3.14 -11.14
N ILE A 40 3.46 -2.45 -12.28
CA ILE A 40 4.25 -2.74 -13.48
C ILE A 40 5.75 -2.63 -13.22
N ALA A 41 6.18 -1.62 -12.45
CA ALA A 41 7.59 -1.43 -12.13
C ALA A 41 8.15 -2.51 -11.20
N LEU A 42 7.33 -3.06 -10.29
CA LEU A 42 7.69 -4.20 -9.45
C LEU A 42 7.76 -5.51 -10.25
N GLU A 43 6.81 -5.74 -11.15
CA GLU A 43 6.81 -6.91 -12.05
C GLU A 43 8.06 -6.92 -12.93
N LYS A 44 8.40 -5.78 -13.54
CA LYS A 44 9.63 -5.63 -14.34
C LYS A 44 10.91 -5.87 -13.54
N ALA A 45 10.89 -5.56 -12.23
CA ALA A 45 12.00 -5.81 -11.33
C ALA A 45 12.04 -7.26 -10.79
N ASN A 46 11.09 -8.12 -11.18
CA ASN A 46 10.93 -9.48 -10.65
C ASN A 46 10.85 -9.54 -9.12
N ILE A 47 10.19 -8.56 -8.50
CA ILE A 47 9.99 -8.54 -7.04
C ILE A 47 8.61 -9.14 -6.75
N PRO A 48 8.51 -10.34 -6.13
CA PRO A 48 7.22 -10.88 -5.74
C PRO A 48 6.53 -9.98 -4.71
N PHE A 49 5.27 -9.64 -4.93
CA PHE A 49 4.52 -8.75 -4.05
C PHE A 49 3.05 -9.15 -3.94
N VAL A 50 2.40 -8.66 -2.87
CA VAL A 50 0.95 -8.70 -2.68
C VAL A 50 0.52 -7.29 -2.29
N ARG A 51 -0.54 -6.78 -2.92
CA ARG A 51 -1.10 -5.45 -2.62
C ARG A 51 -2.59 -5.54 -2.37
N TYR A 52 -3.07 -4.79 -1.39
CA TYR A 52 -4.47 -4.57 -1.09
C TYR A 52 -4.69 -3.07 -0.86
N ALA A 53 -5.33 -2.41 -1.83
CA ALA A 53 -5.44 -0.94 -1.87
C ALA A 53 -4.05 -0.27 -1.74
N ASP A 54 -3.83 0.50 -0.67
CA ASP A 54 -2.60 1.19 -0.33
C ASP A 54 -1.61 0.35 0.49
N ASP A 55 -2.05 -0.77 1.07
CA ASP A 55 -1.19 -1.67 1.84
C ASP A 55 -0.56 -2.74 0.93
N PHE A 56 0.76 -2.93 1.03
CA PHE A 56 1.46 -3.95 0.23
C PHE A 56 2.59 -4.63 0.99
N LEU A 57 2.92 -5.85 0.55
CA LEU A 57 4.01 -6.68 1.03
C LEU A 57 4.93 -7.04 -0.14
N LEU A 58 6.23 -6.96 0.11
CA LEU A 58 7.27 -7.38 -0.82
C LEU A 58 7.98 -8.60 -0.24
N PHE A 59 8.22 -9.61 -1.07
CA PHE A 59 8.90 -10.83 -0.67
C PHE A 59 10.25 -10.94 -1.36
N THR A 60 11.29 -11.20 -0.59
CA THR A 60 12.66 -11.35 -1.11
C THR A 60 13.35 -12.52 -0.40
N SER A 61 14.39 -13.07 -1.03
CA SER A 61 15.11 -14.24 -0.49
C SER A 61 16.14 -13.88 0.59
N SER A 62 16.54 -12.62 0.71
CA SER A 62 17.55 -12.17 1.67
C SER A 62 17.26 -10.78 2.21
N LYS A 63 17.77 -10.50 3.42
CA LYS A 63 17.63 -9.17 4.05
C LYS A 63 18.25 -8.06 3.19
N VAL A 64 19.41 -8.33 2.56
CA VAL A 64 20.08 -7.37 1.67
C VAL A 64 19.20 -7.02 0.47
N GLN A 65 18.57 -8.02 -0.16
CA GLN A 65 17.61 -7.78 -1.24
C GLN A 65 16.37 -7.05 -0.75
N ALA A 66 15.91 -7.29 0.48
CA ALA A 66 14.79 -6.57 1.07
C ALA A 66 15.08 -5.08 1.25
N GLU A 67 16.29 -4.73 1.72
CA GLU A 67 16.74 -3.34 1.86
C GLU A 67 16.86 -2.66 0.48
N GLN A 68 17.43 -3.35 -0.51
CA GLN A 68 17.49 -2.85 -1.89
C GLN A 68 16.10 -2.65 -2.51
N ALA A 69 15.18 -3.60 -2.29
CA ALA A 69 13.80 -3.50 -2.74
C ALA A 69 13.07 -2.33 -2.06
N LEU A 70 13.31 -2.10 -0.77
CA LEU A 70 12.75 -0.97 -0.03
C LEU A 70 13.23 0.37 -0.62
N ASP A 71 14.52 0.51 -0.90
CA ASP A 71 15.05 1.73 -1.52
C ASP A 71 14.52 1.94 -2.94
N TYR A 72 14.38 0.86 -3.71
CA TYR A 72 13.76 0.90 -5.03
C TYR A 72 12.31 1.36 -4.95
N VAL A 73 11.51 0.79 -4.05
CA VAL A 73 10.11 1.17 -3.82
C VAL A 73 9.98 2.62 -3.35
N ARG A 74 10.86 3.08 -2.44
CA ARG A 74 10.92 4.51 -2.07
C ARG A 74 11.12 5.40 -3.28
N SER A 75 12.00 5.01 -4.19
CA SER A 75 12.25 5.79 -5.41
C SER A 75 11.05 5.80 -6.37
N LEU A 76 10.31 4.69 -6.46
CA LEU A 76 9.10 4.59 -7.28
C LEU A 76 7.96 5.43 -6.70
N LEU A 77 7.70 5.32 -5.41
CA LEU A 77 6.65 6.08 -4.72
C LEU A 77 6.94 7.59 -4.76
N LYS A 78 8.21 7.99 -4.65
CA LYS A 78 8.59 9.40 -4.79
C LYS A 78 8.29 9.97 -6.18
N LYS A 79 8.36 9.16 -7.25
CA LYS A 79 7.94 9.60 -8.60
C LYS A 79 6.43 9.77 -8.72
N LEU A 80 5.68 9.12 -7.84
CA LEU A 80 4.24 9.21 -7.72
C LEU A 80 3.83 10.22 -6.63
N ASP A 81 4.74 11.08 -6.14
CA ASP A 81 4.50 12.02 -5.03
C ASP A 81 3.88 11.34 -3.77
N LEU A 82 4.19 10.05 -3.56
CA LEU A 82 3.79 9.27 -2.40
C LEU A 82 4.98 9.06 -1.46
N GLU A 83 4.71 9.14 -0.16
CA GLU A 83 5.70 8.89 0.89
C GLU A 83 5.35 7.65 1.71
N LEU A 84 6.38 6.84 2.01
CA LEU A 84 6.24 5.74 2.94
C LEU A 84 6.24 6.24 4.38
N LYS A 85 5.37 5.67 5.20
CA LYS A 85 5.34 5.93 6.64
C LYS A 85 6.38 5.03 7.31
N ASP A 86 7.56 5.59 7.62
CA ASP A 86 8.67 4.86 8.25
C ASP A 86 8.28 4.11 9.54
N GLU A 87 7.27 4.60 10.28
CA GLU A 87 6.75 3.94 11.48
C GLU A 87 6.09 2.57 11.19
N LYS A 88 5.50 2.44 10.00
CA LYS A 88 4.78 1.25 9.54
C LYS A 88 5.63 0.37 8.61
N THR A 89 6.60 0.94 7.92
CA THR A 89 7.46 0.20 6.99
C THR A 89 8.56 -0.56 7.73
N ARG A 90 8.57 -1.89 7.63
CA ARG A 90 9.55 -2.74 8.32
C ARG A 90 10.01 -3.88 7.43
N VAL A 91 11.31 -4.16 7.45
CA VAL A 91 11.88 -5.39 6.87
C VAL A 91 11.86 -6.45 7.95
N VAL A 92 11.00 -7.45 7.77
CA VAL A 92 10.78 -8.54 8.73
C VAL A 92 10.91 -9.90 8.04
N ARG A 93 11.15 -10.96 8.82
CA ARG A 93 11.07 -12.32 8.28
C ARG A 93 9.61 -12.65 8.01
N SER A 94 9.33 -13.25 6.85
CA SER A 94 7.96 -13.53 6.37
C SER A 94 7.13 -14.43 7.29
N SER A 95 7.76 -15.17 8.21
CA SER A 95 7.08 -16.06 9.15
C SER A 95 7.84 -16.13 10.47
N PRO A 96 7.17 -16.21 11.64
CA PRO A 96 5.70 -16.20 11.85
C PRO A 96 5.12 -14.82 12.21
N GLU A 97 5.90 -13.74 12.08
CA GLU A 97 5.61 -12.45 12.73
C GLU A 97 4.78 -11.47 11.89
N VAL A 98 4.43 -11.82 10.64
CA VAL A 98 3.73 -10.92 9.73
C VAL A 98 2.22 -11.15 9.77
N VAL A 99 1.48 -10.10 10.15
CA VAL A 99 0.02 -10.02 10.05
C VAL A 99 -0.34 -9.13 8.87
N PHE A 100 -1.17 -9.61 7.96
CA PHE A 100 -1.65 -8.88 6.79
C PHE A 100 -3.16 -9.04 6.69
N LEU A 101 -3.89 -7.91 6.59
CA LEU A 101 -5.36 -7.88 6.55
C LEU A 101 -6.05 -8.60 7.74
N GLY A 102 -5.40 -8.61 8.91
CA GLY A 102 -5.91 -9.26 10.13
C GLY A 102 -5.54 -10.75 10.25
N GLU A 103 -4.94 -11.34 9.23
CA GLU A 103 -4.53 -12.75 9.21
C GLU A 103 -3.01 -12.90 9.28
N ARG A 104 -2.52 -13.97 9.92
CA ARG A 104 -1.08 -14.28 9.94
C ARG A 104 -0.67 -14.96 8.64
N LEU A 105 0.47 -14.55 8.09
CA LEU A 105 1.01 -15.25 6.92
C LEU A 105 1.34 -16.70 7.28
N PRO A 106 0.98 -17.67 6.41
CA PRO A 106 1.30 -19.07 6.63
C PRO A 106 2.82 -19.28 6.58
N VAL A 107 3.31 -20.25 7.35
CA VAL A 107 4.71 -20.65 7.30
C VAL A 107 5.03 -21.15 5.89
N PRO A 108 6.05 -20.61 5.21
CA PRO A 108 6.39 -21.04 3.87
C PRO A 108 6.75 -22.53 3.86
N LYS A 109 6.06 -23.32 3.03
CA LYS A 109 6.41 -24.72 2.77
C LYS A 109 7.65 -24.72 1.88
N ARG A 110 8.75 -25.26 2.39
CA ARG A 110 9.99 -25.48 1.62
C ARG A 110 9.80 -26.55 0.55
#